data_AF-A0A4Y9USY7-F1
#
_entry.id   AF-A0A4Y9USY7-F1
#
_cell.length_a   1.000
_cell.length_b   1.000
_cell.length_c   1.000
_cell.angle_alpha   90.00
_cell.angle_beta   90.00
_cell.angle_gamma   90.00
#
_symmetry.space_group_name_H-M   'P 1'
#
loop_
_entity.id
_entity.type
_entity.pdbx_description
1 polymer ?
#
loop_
_entity_poly.entity_id
_entity_poly.type
_entity_poly.pdbx_seq_one_letter_code
_entity_poly.pdbx_strand_id
1 'polypeptide(L)' 'MSIRCTVESAFFIAWSFLEQSGELGPPDETANTILDAIEAQLRTGERRQLMLANKAIGAYRKQVAQSRLLAERQIRLG' A
#
# COMPACT_ATOMS: atom_id res chain seq x y z
N MET A 1 -22.84 11.49 -2.88
CA MET A 1 -21.37 11.38 -2.93
C MET A 1 -21.01 9.89 -2.93
N SER A 2 -20.61 9.37 -4.09
CA SER A 2 -20.46 7.94 -4.39
C SER A 2 -19.27 7.31 -3.65
N ILE A 3 -19.51 6.15 -3.04
CA ILE A 3 -18.53 5.35 -2.27
C ILE A 3 -17.33 4.92 -3.15
N ARG A 4 -17.50 4.83 -4.48
CA ARG A 4 -16.42 4.57 -5.44
C ARG A 4 -15.32 5.63 -5.44
N CYS A 5 -15.69 6.90 -5.25
CA CYS A 5 -14.70 7.99 -5.20
C CYS A 5 -13.76 7.88 -4.00
N THR A 6 -14.16 7.17 -2.93
CA THR A 6 -13.35 7.07 -1.72
C THR A 6 -12.10 6.22 -1.94
N VAL A 7 -12.26 5.09 -2.62
CA VAL A 7 -11.19 4.12 -2.90
C VAL A 7 -10.23 4.70 -3.94
N GLU A 8 -10.76 5.19 -5.06
CA GLU A 8 -9.95 5.75 -6.14
C GLU A 8 -9.14 6.96 -5.68
N SER A 9 -9.73 7.88 -4.90
CA SER A 9 -8.96 9.00 -4.35
C SER A 9 -7.91 8.56 -3.34
N ALA A 10 -8.22 7.59 -2.47
CA ALA A 10 -7.23 7.09 -1.51
C ALA A 10 -6.06 6.39 -2.21
N PHE A 11 -6.36 5.61 -3.25
CA PHE A 11 -5.36 4.97 -4.10
C PHE A 11 -4.48 6.01 -4.79
N PHE A 12 -5.07 7.02 -5.42
CA PHE A 12 -4.31 8.05 -6.14
C PHE A 12 -3.38 8.85 -5.22
N ILE A 13 -3.84 9.17 -3.99
CA ILE A 13 -3.01 9.84 -2.98
C ILE A 13 -1.84 8.93 -2.55
N ALA A 14 -2.13 7.66 -2.25
CA ALA A 14 -1.10 6.71 -1.83
C ALA A 14 -0.07 6.45 -2.94
N TRP A 15 -0.55 6.26 -4.17
CA TRP A 15 0.28 6.06 -5.35
C TRP A 15 1.17 7.26 -5.63
N SER A 16 0.60 8.47 -5.69
CA SER A 16 1.36 9.69 -5.96
C SER A 16 2.44 9.94 -4.90
N PHE A 17 2.16 9.63 -3.63
CA PHE A 17 3.15 9.71 -2.56
C PHE A 17 4.32 8.73 -2.74
N LEU A 18 4.03 7.49 -3.13
CA LEU A 18 5.06 6.47 -3.37
C LEU A 18 5.87 6.76 -4.63
N GLU A 19 5.21 7.24 -5.68
CA GLU A 19 5.83 7.71 -6.92
C GLU A 19 6.81 8.85 -6.65
N GLN A 20 6.41 9.81 -5.83
CA GLN A 20 7.25 10.92 -5.45
C GLN A 20 8.42 10.51 -4.53
N SER A 21 8.26 9.42 -3.77
CA SER A 21 9.33 8.89 -2.90
C SER A 21 10.39 8.12 -3.69
N GLY A 22 10.14 7.73 -4.94
CA GLY A 22 11.07 6.96 -5.76
C GLY A 22 11.36 5.53 -5.24
N GLU A 23 10.60 5.08 -4.22
CA GLU A 23 10.63 3.73 -3.65
C GLU A 23 9.58 2.81 -4.31
N LEU A 24 9.05 3.21 -5.49
CA LEU A 24 8.16 2.36 -6.27
C LEU A 24 8.95 1.14 -6.76
N GLY A 25 8.56 -0.02 -6.24
CA GLY A 25 8.96 -1.30 -6.81
C GLY A 25 8.19 -1.58 -8.10
N PRO A 26 7.96 -2.86 -8.44
CA PRO A 26 7.12 -3.19 -9.58
C PRO A 26 5.73 -2.56 -9.42
N PRO A 27 5.23 -1.84 -10.43
CA PRO A 27 3.95 -1.14 -10.34
C PRO A 27 2.79 -2.10 -10.07
N ASP A 28 2.82 -3.32 -10.63
CA ASP A 28 1.83 -4.37 -10.37
C ASP A 28 1.79 -4.82 -8.91
N GLU A 29 2.95 -5.06 -8.29
CA GLU A 29 3.03 -5.54 -6.91
C GLU A 29 2.63 -4.43 -5.93
N THR A 30 3.04 -3.20 -6.23
CA THR A 30 2.68 -2.01 -5.46
C THR A 30 1.18 -1.74 -5.52
N ALA A 31 0.58 -1.80 -6.71
CA ALA A 31 -0.85 -1.59 -6.88
C ALA A 31 -1.68 -2.63 -6.12
N ASN A 32 -1.33 -3.92 -6.24
CA ASN A 32 -2.00 -4.99 -5.51
C ASN A 32 -1.90 -4.79 -4.00
N THR A 33 -0.73 -4.40 -3.49
CA THR A 33 -0.53 -4.15 -2.06
C THR A 33 -1.37 -2.98 -1.55
N ILE A 34 -1.41 -1.87 -2.28
CA ILE A 34 -2.20 -0.70 -1.90
C ILE A 34 -3.69 -1.03 -1.93
N LEU A 35 -4.16 -1.72 -2.97
CA LEU A 35 -5.56 -2.12 -3.11
C LEU A 35 -5.98 -3.09 -2.00
N ASP A 36 -5.17 -4.10 -1.69
CA ASP A 36 -5.42 -5.04 -0.59
C ASP A 36 -5.51 -4.31 0.76
N ALA A 37 -4.59 -3.38 1.03
CA ALA A 37 -4.60 -2.60 2.26
C ALA A 37 -5.83 -1.68 2.38
N ILE A 38 -6.31 -1.11 1.26
CA ILE A 38 -7.53 -0.30 1.24
C ILE A 38 -8.77 -1.20 1.43
N GLU A 39 -8.82 -2.36 0.78
CA GLU A 39 -9.92 -3.32 0.90
C GLU A 39 -10.03 -3.88 2.32
N ALA A 40 -8.91 -4.27 2.93
CA ALA A 40 -8.84 -4.72 4.31
C ALA A 40 -9.43 -3.67 5.27
N GLN A 41 -9.18 -2.40 5.00
CA GLN A 41 -9.69 -1.32 5.82
C GLN A 41 -11.16 -0.95 5.58
N LEU A 42 -11.61 -1.02 4.33
CA LEU A 42 -13.02 -0.93 4.01
C LEU A 42 -13.81 -2.03 4.72
N ARG A 43 -13.26 -3.24 4.79
CA ARG A 43 -13.85 -4.37 5.53
C ARG A 43 -13.93 -4.09 7.03
N THR A 44 -12.97 -3.36 7.61
CA THR A 44 -13.06 -2.91 9.01
C THR A 44 -14.01 -1.72 9.23
N GLY A 45 -14.59 -1.15 8.17
CA GLY A 45 -15.56 -0.05 8.25
C GLY A 45 -14.95 1.35 8.15
N GLU A 46 -13.66 1.46 7.84
CA GLU A 46 -12.97 2.75 7.69
C GLU A 46 -13.38 3.39 6.35
N ARG A 47 -14.01 4.57 6.38
CA ARG A 47 -14.49 5.28 5.17
C ARG A 47 -13.77 6.60 4.89
N ARG A 48 -12.77 6.97 5.69
CA ARG A 48 -12.02 8.23 5.53
C ARG A 48 -10.91 8.04 4.50
N GLN A 49 -11.01 8.73 3.35
CA GLN A 49 -10.05 8.67 2.23
C GLN A 49 -8.59 8.85 2.67
N LEU A 50 -8.30 9.89 3.44
CA LEU A 50 -6.93 10.18 3.91
C LEU A 50 -6.39 9.10 4.84
N MET A 51 -7.24 8.50 5.67
CA MET A 51 -6.83 7.45 6.61
C MET A 51 -6.58 6.13 5.89
N LEU A 52 -7.38 5.83 4.85
CA LEU A 52 -7.15 4.71 3.94
C LEU A 52 -5.79 4.85 3.24
N ALA A 53 -5.53 6.02 2.64
CA ALA A 53 -4.27 6.29 1.95
C ALA A 53 -3.05 6.18 2.89
N ASN A 54 -3.08 6.86 4.05
CA ASN A 54 -1.97 6.85 5.00
C ASN A 54 -1.65 5.44 5.51
N LYS A 55 -2.67 4.64 5.82
CA LYS A 55 -2.47 3.27 6.27
C LYS A 55 -2.08 2.34 5.12
N ALA A 56 -2.53 2.55 3.89
CA ALA A 56 -2.08 1.79 2.73
C ALA A 56 -0.58 2.03 2.48
N ILE A 57 -0.12 3.28 2.54
CA ILE A 57 1.31 3.62 2.49
C ILE A 57 2.06 2.91 3.64
N GLY A 58 1.53 2.97 4.86
CA GLY A 58 2.13 2.32 6.02
C GLY A 58 2.21 0.79 5.88
N ALA A 59 1.18 0.16 5.34
CA ALA A 59 1.13 -1.28 5.08
C ALA A 59 2.16 -1.67 4.00
N TYR A 60 2.20 -0.93 2.89
CA TYR A 60 3.19 -1.14 1.83
C TYR A 60 4.62 -1.02 2.36
N ARG A 61 4.96 0.04 3.11
CA ARG A 61 6.31 0.19 3.67
C ARG A 61 6.69 -0.95 4.62
N LYS A 62 5.74 -1.43 5.43
CA LYS A 62 5.96 -2.59 6.31
C LYS A 62 6.19 -3.87 5.50
N GLN A 63 5.40 -4.09 4.45
CA GLN A 63 5.54 -5.25 3.57
C GLN A 63 6.87 -5.23 2.83
N VAL A 64 7.26 -4.10 2.22
CA VAL A 64 8.56 -3.96 1.53
C VAL A 64 9.71 -4.17 2.51
N ALA A 65 9.63 -3.59 3.71
CA ALA A 65 10.65 -3.81 4.75
C ALA A 65 10.74 -5.29 5.18
N GLN A 66 9.60 -5.97 5.33
CA GLN A 66 9.56 -7.40 5.66
C GLN A 66 10.07 -8.27 4.51
N SER A 67 9.65 -8.03 3.27
CA SER A 67 10.11 -8.74 2.08
C SER A 67 11.62 -8.60 1.90
N ARG A 68 12.17 -7.39 2.14
CA ARG A 68 13.62 -7.16 2.11
C ARG A 68 14.35 -7.98 3.16
N LEU A 69 13.88 -7.98 4.41
CA LEU A 69 14.46 -8.79 5.49
C LEU A 69 14.38 -10.30 5.23
N LEU A 70 13.28 -10.77 4.62
CA LEU A 70 13.12 -12.17 4.23
C LEU A 70 14.07 -12.56 3.10
N ALA A 71 14.22 -11.71 2.07
CA ALA A 71 15.19 -11.91 1.01
C ALA A 71 16.62 -11.98 1.56
N GLU A 72 16.98 -11.09 2.50
CA GLU A 72 18.28 -11.09 3.17
C GLU A 72 18.52 -12.36 4.01
N ARG A 73 17.48 -12.90 4.65
CA ARG A 73 17.55 -14.18 5.37
C ARG A 73 17.75 -15.37 4.43
N GLN A 74 17.11 -15.37 3.26
CA GLN A 74 17.26 -16.41 2.26
C GLN A 74 18.70 -16.47 1.73
N ILE A 75 19.32 -15.31 1.48
CA ILE A 75 20.70 -15.19 0.98
C ILE A 75 21.73 -15.68 2.02
N ARG A 76 21.42 -15.56 3.32
CA ARG A 76 22.32 -15.98 4.41
C ARG A 76 22.26 -17.47 4.74
N LEU A 77 21.29 -18.20 4.16
CA LEU A 77 21.03 -19.62 4.41
C LEU A 77 21.24 -20.50 3.16
N GLY A 78 21.67 -19.92 2.04
CA GLY A 78 22.13 -20.64 0.84
C GLY A 78 23.65 -20.70 0.78
#